data_AF-A0A354RDP8-F1
#
_entry.id   AF-A0A354RDP8-F1
#
_cell.length_a   1.000
_cell.length_b   1.000
_cell.length_c   1.000
_cell.angle_alpha   90.00
_cell.angle_beta   90.00
_cell.angle_gamma   90.00
#
_symmetry.space_group_name_H-M   'P 1'
#
loop_
_entity.id
_entity.type
_entity.pdbx_description
1 polymer ?
#
loop_
_entity_poly.entity_id
_entity_poly.type
_entity_poly.pdbx_seq_one_letter_code
_entity_poly.pdbx_strand_id
1 'polypeptide(L)'
;GQYYLFCDFHPANEKIRIGWFTSSSIDKPFEFCGEIGRGHPDPDIGFAEGKFYMITQTAHDYVSPGPWVEKVESRVGVDVNDNGKIDQWTDWKELKESYDHIRGFSKQIERSPASLDLSGLPSGFGFQVEVRMTDTTSNRSKPLLQQLALSFE
;
A
#
# COMPACT_ATOMS: atom_id res chain seq x y z
N GLY A 1 -8.47 -7.89 5.61
CA GLY A 1 -8.18 -7.07 4.43
C GLY A 1 -8.73 -5.68 4.63
N GLN A 2 -8.45 -4.76 3.71
CA GLN A 2 -9.06 -3.43 3.69
C GLN A 2 -10.09 -3.38 2.56
N TYR A 3 -11.28 -2.88 2.85
CA TYR A 3 -12.34 -2.69 1.85
C TYR A 3 -12.30 -1.26 1.36
N TYR A 4 -12.48 -1.08 0.05
CA TYR A 4 -12.61 0.21 -0.58
C TYR A 4 -13.93 0.26 -1.34
N LEU A 5 -14.65 1.37 -1.17
CA LEU A 5 -15.89 1.65 -1.89
C LEU A 5 -15.67 2.91 -2.71
N PHE A 6 -16.00 2.83 -3.99
CA PHE A 6 -16.01 3.96 -4.92
C PHE A 6 -17.43 4.12 -5.41
N CYS A 7 -17.94 5.35 -5.40
CA CYS A 7 -19.30 5.64 -5.82
C CYS A 7 -19.43 7.06 -6.34
N ASP A 8 -20.58 7.31 -6.96
CA ASP A 8 -21.05 8.65 -7.24
C ASP A 8 -21.13 9.46 -5.95
N PHE A 9 -20.53 10.65 -5.98
CA PHE A 9 -20.52 11.60 -4.88
C PHE A 9 -21.02 12.94 -5.40
N HIS A 10 -22.15 13.38 -4.86
CA HIS A 10 -22.86 14.57 -5.31
C HIS A 10 -23.27 15.43 -4.12
N PRO A 11 -22.33 16.23 -3.57
CA PRO A 11 -22.65 17.17 -2.51
C PRO A 11 -23.70 18.19 -2.95
N ALA A 12 -24.48 18.69 -1.99
CA ALA A 12 -25.55 19.63 -2.26
C ALA A 12 -25.01 20.90 -2.96
N ASN A 13 -25.63 21.26 -4.08
CA ASN A 13 -25.26 22.41 -4.92
C ASN A 13 -23.89 22.30 -5.61
N GLU A 14 -23.29 21.11 -5.65
CA GLU A 14 -22.03 20.88 -6.33
C GLU A 14 -22.16 19.91 -7.50
N LYS A 15 -21.12 19.83 -8.34
CA LYS A 15 -21.11 18.87 -9.45
C LYS A 15 -20.77 17.48 -8.94
N ILE A 16 -21.48 16.48 -9.47
CA ILE A 16 -21.16 15.06 -9.26
C ILE A 16 -19.72 14.72 -9.68
N ARG A 17 -19.11 13.79 -8.95
CA ARG A 17 -17.75 13.23 -9.10
C ARG A 17 -17.65 11.91 -8.34
N ILE A 18 -16.45 11.34 -8.22
CA ILE A 18 -16.25 10.09 -7.48
C ILE A 18 -15.90 10.41 -6.05
N GLY A 19 -16.56 9.75 -5.10
CA GLY A 19 -16.11 9.66 -3.71
C GLY A 19 -15.52 8.27 -3.46
N TRP A 20 -14.50 8.21 -2.61
CA TRP A 20 -14.00 6.92 -2.13
C TRP A 20 -13.96 6.85 -0.61
N PHE A 21 -14.23 5.64 -0.12
CA PHE A 21 -14.36 5.33 1.28
C PHE A 21 -13.62 4.05 1.60
N THR A 22 -13.30 3.84 2.87
CA THR A 22 -12.59 2.64 3.29
C THR A 22 -13.12 2.08 4.60
N SER A 23 -13.01 0.76 4.77
CA SER A 23 -13.33 0.10 6.04
C SER A 23 -12.50 -1.16 6.26
N SER A 24 -12.23 -1.48 7.52
CA SER A 24 -11.57 -2.73 7.90
C SER A 24 -12.48 -3.96 7.78
N SER A 25 -13.80 -3.76 7.61
CA SER A 25 -14.78 -4.82 7.41
C SER A 25 -15.96 -4.31 6.58
N ILE A 26 -16.57 -5.19 5.78
CA ILE A 26 -17.81 -4.89 5.06
C ILE A 26 -18.99 -4.63 6.02
N ASP A 27 -18.94 -5.18 7.23
CA ASP A 27 -20.00 -5.06 8.24
C ASP A 27 -19.83 -3.83 9.15
N LYS A 28 -18.87 -2.95 8.86
CA LYS A 28 -18.61 -1.72 9.60
C LYS A 28 -18.92 -0.50 8.75
N PRO A 29 -19.24 0.66 9.38
CA PRO A 29 -19.30 1.92 8.65
C PRO A 29 -18.01 2.16 7.86
N PHE A 30 -18.19 2.73 6.67
CA PHE A 30 -17.10 3.15 5.82
C PHE A 30 -16.75 4.61 6.11
N GLU A 31 -15.45 4.91 6.15
CA GLU A 31 -14.94 6.26 6.39
C GLU A 31 -14.65 6.94 5.06
N PHE A 32 -15.10 8.18 4.90
CA PHE A 32 -14.82 8.97 3.70
C PHE A 32 -13.34 9.34 3.65
N CYS A 33 -12.69 9.02 2.54
CA CYS A 33 -11.27 9.30 2.36
C CYS A 33 -11.02 10.48 1.43
N GLY A 34 -11.90 10.73 0.46
CA GLY A 34 -11.75 11.84 -0.46
C GLY A 34 -12.62 11.72 -1.71
N GLU A 35 -12.39 12.65 -2.63
CA GLU A 35 -13.12 12.76 -3.89
C GLU A 35 -12.17 13.06 -5.06
N ILE A 36 -12.52 12.59 -6.26
CA ILE A 36 -11.73 12.78 -7.48
C ILE A 36 -12.61 12.92 -8.71
N GLY A 37 -12.12 13.68 -9.69
CA GLY A 37 -12.75 13.79 -11.01
C GLY A 37 -13.96 14.72 -11.04
N ARG A 38 -14.74 14.60 -12.11
CA ARG A 38 -15.95 15.40 -12.38
C ARG A 38 -16.85 14.71 -13.39
N GLY A 39 -18.14 14.96 -13.34
CA GLY A 39 -19.14 14.33 -14.22
C GLY A 39 -19.74 13.09 -13.55
N HIS A 40 -20.79 12.51 -14.14
CA HIS A 40 -21.47 11.31 -13.64
C HIS A 40 -20.57 10.08 -13.90
N PRO A 41 -19.88 9.54 -12.88
CA PRO A 41 -18.79 8.63 -13.11
C PRO A 41 -19.21 7.16 -13.14
N ASP A 42 -20.20 6.73 -12.35
CA ASP A 42 -20.63 5.33 -12.20
C ASP A 42 -19.42 4.36 -12.18
N PRO A 43 -18.52 4.50 -11.19
CA PRO A 43 -17.22 3.86 -11.23
C PRO A 43 -17.32 2.35 -11.02
N ASP A 44 -16.54 1.57 -11.76
CA ASP A 44 -16.23 0.18 -11.45
C ASP A 44 -14.73 -0.02 -11.24
N ILE A 45 -14.38 -1.00 -10.41
CA ILE A 45 -13.01 -1.33 -10.04
C ILE A 45 -12.65 -2.70 -10.61
N GLY A 46 -11.55 -2.72 -11.37
CA GLY A 46 -10.92 -3.92 -11.89
C GLY A 46 -9.47 -4.05 -11.43
N PHE A 47 -8.94 -5.27 -11.51
CA PHE A 47 -7.52 -5.55 -11.36
C PHE A 47 -7.05 -6.42 -12.53
N ALA A 48 -5.98 -6.01 -13.19
CA ALA A 48 -5.37 -6.74 -14.29
C ALA A 48 -3.91 -6.32 -14.45
N GLU A 49 -3.05 -7.25 -14.88
CA GLU A 49 -1.63 -6.96 -15.17
C GLU A 49 -0.90 -6.25 -14.01
N GLY A 50 -1.22 -6.61 -12.76
CA GLY A 50 -0.61 -6.01 -11.57
C GLY A 50 -1.09 -4.59 -11.26
N LYS A 51 -2.18 -4.12 -11.86
CA LYS A 51 -2.70 -2.75 -11.71
C LYS A 51 -4.19 -2.74 -11.36
N PHE A 52 -4.56 -1.74 -10.58
CA PHE A 52 -5.94 -1.36 -10.29
C PHE A 52 -6.44 -0.37 -11.33
N TYR A 53 -7.64 -0.61 -11.82
CA TYR A 53 -8.35 0.23 -12.78
C TYR A 53 -9.63 0.73 -12.13
N MET A 54 -9.82 2.04 -12.14
CA MET A 54 -11.13 2.66 -11.89
C MET A 54 -11.66 3.16 -13.21
N ILE A 55 -12.61 2.40 -13.75
CA ILE A 55 -13.23 2.64 -15.05
C ILE A 55 -14.51 3.43 -14.80
N THR A 56 -14.74 4.47 -15.59
CA THR A 56 -15.86 5.39 -15.39
C THR A 56 -16.67 5.55 -16.68
N GLN A 57 -17.89 6.08 -16.58
CA GLN A 57 -18.69 6.50 -17.74
C GLN A 57 -18.21 7.82 -18.36
N THR A 58 -17.14 8.41 -17.84
CA THR A 58 -16.55 9.63 -18.40
C THR A 58 -15.44 9.29 -19.39
N ALA A 59 -14.86 10.30 -20.05
CA ALA A 59 -13.69 10.10 -20.90
C ALA A 59 -12.37 9.90 -20.13
N HIS A 60 -12.41 9.80 -18.79
CA HIS A 60 -11.24 9.72 -17.92
C HIS A 60 -11.33 8.51 -16.99
N ASP A 61 -10.52 7.51 -17.25
CA ASP A 61 -10.28 6.39 -16.34
C ASP A 61 -9.02 6.64 -15.49
N TYR A 62 -8.90 5.92 -14.37
CA TYR A 62 -7.74 5.99 -13.49
C TYR A 62 -7.08 4.63 -13.39
N VAL A 63 -5.75 4.62 -13.45
CA VAL A 63 -4.94 3.41 -13.34
C VAL A 63 -3.90 3.62 -12.26
N SER A 64 -3.76 2.63 -11.38
CA SER A 64 -2.79 2.65 -10.29
C SER A 64 -2.05 1.32 -10.20
N PRO A 65 -0.72 1.30 -10.02
CA PRO A 65 0.01 0.08 -9.70
C PRO A 65 -0.29 -0.44 -8.28
N GLY A 66 -1.04 0.32 -7.48
CA GLY A 66 -1.39 -0.03 -6.11
C GLY A 66 -1.55 1.20 -5.22
N PRO A 67 -2.23 1.07 -4.07
CA PRO A 67 -2.42 2.17 -3.13
C PRO A 67 -1.13 2.68 -2.45
N TRP A 68 0.02 2.01 -2.62
CA TRP A 68 1.32 2.50 -2.14
C TRP A 68 2.01 3.30 -3.23
N VAL A 69 1.95 4.62 -3.10
CA VAL A 69 2.60 5.56 -4.03
C VAL A 69 3.79 6.26 -3.35
N GLU A 70 4.24 5.74 -2.21
CA GLU A 70 5.31 6.31 -1.39
C GLU A 70 6.58 5.49 -1.45
N LYS A 71 7.73 6.16 -1.39
CA LYS A 71 9.04 5.48 -1.38
C LYS A 71 9.33 4.99 0.03
N VAL A 72 9.32 3.67 0.20
CA VAL A 72 9.72 3.01 1.44
C VAL A 72 11.06 2.33 1.25
N GLU A 73 12.01 2.68 2.10
CA GLU A 73 13.34 2.07 2.13
C GLU A 73 13.57 1.41 3.49
N SER A 74 14.26 0.28 3.50
CA SER A 74 14.68 -0.37 4.75
C SER A 74 16.09 -0.91 4.65
N ARG A 75 16.73 -1.02 5.81
CA ARG A 75 17.97 -1.79 6.02
C ARG A 75 17.92 -2.50 7.35
N VAL A 76 18.67 -3.58 7.44
CA VAL A 76 18.83 -4.35 8.68
C VAL A 76 20.31 -4.42 9.01
N GLY A 77 20.63 -4.32 10.28
CA GLY A 77 21.99 -4.54 10.75
C GLY A 77 22.05 -5.51 11.92
N VAL A 78 23.24 -6.06 12.12
CA VAL A 78 23.55 -7.10 13.08
C VAL A 78 24.74 -6.71 13.97
N ASP A 79 24.62 -6.96 15.27
CA ASP A 79 25.72 -6.96 16.24
C ASP A 79 26.42 -8.32 16.18
N VAL A 80 27.69 -8.35 15.75
CA VAL A 80 28.45 -9.60 15.57
C VAL A 80 29.37 -9.92 16.75
N ASN A 81 29.53 -9.01 17.71
CA ASN A 81 30.50 -9.13 18.79
C ASN A 81 29.91 -8.96 20.20
N ASP A 82 28.59 -8.87 20.32
CA ASP A 82 27.83 -8.82 21.57
C ASP A 82 28.18 -7.61 22.45
N ASN A 83 28.48 -6.46 21.81
CA ASN A 83 28.80 -5.22 22.52
C ASN A 83 27.59 -4.26 22.62
N GLY A 84 26.43 -4.67 22.09
CA GLY A 84 25.21 -3.88 22.05
C GLY A 84 25.17 -2.82 20.93
N LYS A 85 26.10 -2.87 19.96
CA LYS A 85 26.15 -1.98 18.80
C LYS A 85 26.14 -2.78 17.52
N ILE A 86 25.50 -2.21 16.50
CA ILE A 86 25.42 -2.81 15.19
C ILE A 86 26.73 -2.59 14.42
N ASP A 87 27.36 -3.69 14.01
CA ASP A 87 28.65 -3.68 13.31
C ASP A 87 28.48 -3.73 11.78
N GLN A 88 27.52 -4.53 11.30
CA GLN A 88 27.29 -4.73 9.88
C GLN A 88 25.85 -4.38 9.51
N TRP A 89 25.69 -3.76 8.35
CA TRP A 89 24.41 -3.31 7.82
C TRP A 89 24.24 -3.81 6.39
N THR A 90 23.02 -4.15 6.02
CA THR A 90 22.64 -4.17 4.60
C THR A 90 22.66 -2.74 4.05
N ASP A 91 22.80 -2.62 2.74
CA ASP A 91 22.46 -1.38 2.05
C ASP A 91 21.00 -1.02 2.27
N TRP A 92 20.68 0.27 2.16
CA TRP A 92 19.30 0.72 2.03
C TRP A 92 18.71 0.18 0.74
N LYS A 93 17.57 -0.52 0.82
CA LYS A 93 16.83 -0.98 -0.34
C LYS A 93 15.42 -0.42 -0.34
N GLU A 94 14.95 0.02 -1.50
CA GLU A 94 13.54 0.34 -1.73
C GLU A 94 12.74 -0.97 -1.74
N LEU A 95 11.66 -1.00 -0.96
CA LEU A 95 10.79 -2.17 -0.83
C LEU A 95 9.39 -1.81 -1.33
N LYS A 96 8.76 -2.77 -2.01
CA LYS A 96 7.37 -2.63 -2.49
C LYS A 96 6.58 -3.87 -2.14
N GLU A 97 5.35 -3.68 -1.70
CA GLU A 97 4.38 -4.78 -1.74
C GLU A 97 3.98 -5.08 -3.18
N SER A 98 3.46 -6.28 -3.40
CA SER A 98 2.95 -6.70 -4.70
C SER A 98 1.53 -7.22 -4.57
N TYR A 99 0.80 -7.18 -5.67
CA TYR A 99 -0.60 -7.55 -5.73
C TYR A 99 -0.83 -8.61 -6.80
N ASP A 100 -1.71 -9.56 -6.51
CA ASP A 100 -2.10 -10.59 -7.46
C ASP A 100 -3.58 -11.00 -7.27
N HIS A 101 -4.10 -11.77 -8.22
CA HIS A 101 -5.45 -12.30 -8.18
C HIS A 101 -5.60 -13.40 -7.13
N ILE A 102 -6.70 -13.35 -6.38
CA ILE A 102 -7.15 -14.50 -5.60
C ILE A 102 -8.03 -15.38 -6.49
N ARG A 103 -7.65 -16.64 -6.69
CA ARG A 103 -8.43 -17.59 -7.49
C ARG A 103 -9.88 -17.68 -6.98
N GLY A 104 -10.83 -17.48 -7.89
CA GLY A 104 -12.26 -17.54 -7.58
C GLY A 104 -12.87 -16.20 -7.12
N PHE A 105 -12.07 -15.15 -6.99
CA PHE A 105 -12.54 -13.81 -6.64
C PHE A 105 -12.24 -12.81 -7.77
N SER A 106 -13.21 -11.95 -8.08
CA SER A 106 -13.05 -10.90 -9.09
C SER A 106 -12.60 -9.56 -8.52
N LYS A 107 -12.99 -9.25 -7.28
CA LYS A 107 -12.74 -7.94 -6.63
C LYS A 107 -11.94 -8.03 -5.33
N GLN A 108 -11.42 -9.22 -4.98
CA GLN A 108 -10.48 -9.38 -3.87
C GLN A 108 -9.10 -9.68 -4.42
N ILE A 109 -8.13 -8.89 -3.99
CA ILE A 109 -6.76 -8.89 -4.49
C ILE A 109 -5.84 -9.34 -3.37
N GLU A 110 -4.99 -10.32 -3.67
CA GLU A 110 -3.95 -10.77 -2.77
C GLU A 110 -2.89 -9.69 -2.63
N ARG A 111 -2.40 -9.48 -1.42
CA ARG A 111 -1.32 -8.54 -1.12
C ARG A 111 -0.17 -9.30 -0.52
N SER A 112 0.96 -9.30 -1.21
CA SER A 112 2.22 -9.83 -0.70
C SER A 112 3.02 -8.70 -0.05
N PRO A 113 3.38 -8.81 1.25
CA PRO A 113 4.15 -7.78 1.95
C PRO A 113 5.48 -7.48 1.25
N ALA A 114 5.95 -6.25 1.41
CA ALA A 114 7.31 -5.89 0.99
C ALA A 114 8.34 -6.63 1.86
N SER A 115 9.33 -7.28 1.24
CA SER A 115 10.30 -8.14 1.93
C SER A 115 11.74 -7.84 1.53
N LEU A 116 12.66 -7.97 2.49
CA LEU A 116 14.11 -7.86 2.28
C LEU A 116 14.77 -9.20 2.59
N ASP A 117 15.55 -9.71 1.65
CA ASP A 117 16.40 -10.88 1.88
C ASP A 117 17.61 -10.51 2.75
N LEU A 118 17.77 -11.26 3.84
CA LEU A 118 18.80 -11.06 4.87
C LEU A 118 19.82 -12.19 4.91
N SER A 119 19.75 -13.16 4.00
CA SER A 119 20.66 -14.32 3.93
C SER A 119 22.14 -13.94 3.80
N GLY A 120 22.44 -12.71 3.36
CA GLY A 120 23.80 -12.18 3.27
C GLY A 120 24.35 -11.61 4.57
N LEU A 121 23.55 -11.45 5.62
CA LEU A 121 24.03 -11.01 6.93
C LEU A 121 24.68 -12.17 7.70
N PRO A 122 25.77 -11.92 8.45
CA PRO A 122 26.36 -12.94 9.30
C PRO A 122 25.45 -13.26 10.50
N SER A 123 25.70 -14.40 11.14
CA SER A 123 25.18 -14.68 12.48
C SER A 123 25.61 -13.59 13.45
N GLY A 124 24.73 -13.25 14.40
CA GLY A 124 25.03 -12.27 15.43
C GLY A 124 24.13 -12.39 16.65
N PHE A 125 24.33 -11.47 17.57
CA PHE A 125 23.75 -11.49 18.92
C PHE A 125 22.56 -10.52 19.06
N GLY A 126 22.47 -9.52 18.18
CA GLY A 126 21.39 -8.55 18.15
C GLY A 126 21.13 -8.01 16.75
N PHE A 127 19.94 -7.47 16.54
CA PHE A 127 19.51 -6.92 15.25
C PHE A 127 18.86 -5.55 15.44
N GLN A 128 19.03 -4.69 14.44
CA GLN A 128 18.32 -3.43 14.34
C GLN A 128 17.74 -3.30 12.94
N VAL A 129 16.47 -2.88 12.88
CA VAL A 129 15.78 -2.59 11.62
C VAL A 129 15.57 -1.09 11.55
N GLU A 130 15.92 -0.50 10.41
CA GLU A 130 15.61 0.89 10.12
C GLU A 130 14.69 0.98 8.91
N VAL A 131 13.73 1.89 8.98
CA VAL A 131 12.76 2.15 7.91
C VAL A 131 12.73 3.65 7.64
N ARG A 132 12.75 4.01 6.37
CA ARG A 132 12.56 5.38 5.89
C ARG A 132 11.34 5.41 4.98
N MET A 133 10.43 6.33 5.25
CA MET A 133 9.27 6.59 4.42
C MET A 133 9.36 8.01 3.88
N THR A 134 9.28 8.15 2.57
CA THR A 134 9.29 9.45 1.89
C THR A 134 8.01 9.54 1.07
N ASP A 135 7.18 10.52 1.39
CA ASP A 135 6.04 10.87 0.55
C ASP A 135 6.57 11.48 -0.75
N THR A 136 6.42 10.72 -1.83
CA THR A 136 6.82 11.10 -3.19
C THR A 136 5.65 11.62 -4.01
N THR A 137 4.49 11.84 -3.38
CA THR A 137 3.26 12.17 -4.08
C THR A 137 2.70 13.54 -3.72
N SER A 138 1.83 14.03 -4.59
CA SER A 138 1.01 15.22 -4.32
C SER A 138 -0.35 14.86 -3.71
N ASN A 139 -0.66 13.56 -3.57
CA ASN A 139 -1.95 13.13 -3.10
C ASN A 139 -1.98 13.12 -1.56
N ARG A 140 -3.17 13.16 -0.94
CA ARG A 140 -3.29 13.31 0.53
C ARG A 140 -3.05 12.00 1.30
N SER A 141 -2.54 10.94 0.67
CA SER A 141 -2.25 9.69 1.35
C SER A 141 -1.24 9.92 2.47
N LYS A 142 -1.41 9.16 3.55
CA LYS A 142 -0.38 9.02 4.59
C LYS A 142 0.07 7.56 4.55
N PRO A 143 1.37 7.28 4.65
CA PRO A 143 1.84 5.91 4.69
C PRO A 143 1.34 5.27 5.97
N LEU A 144 0.87 4.03 5.87
CA LEU A 144 0.52 3.23 7.04
C LEU A 144 1.47 2.04 7.14
N LEU A 145 2.40 2.11 8.09
CA LEU A 145 3.14 0.92 8.53
C LEU A 145 2.25 0.11 9.45
N GLN A 146 1.58 -0.91 8.90
CA GLN A 146 0.69 -1.77 9.70
C GLN A 146 1.48 -2.75 10.58
N GLN A 147 2.54 -3.35 10.03
CA GLN A 147 3.33 -4.37 10.70
C GLN A 147 4.76 -4.37 10.18
N LEU A 148 5.71 -4.63 11.09
CA LEU A 148 7.08 -4.99 10.76
C LEU A 148 7.35 -6.36 11.40
N ALA A 149 7.85 -7.30 10.60
CA ALA A 149 8.17 -8.65 11.03
C ALA A 149 9.58 -9.00 10.60
N LEU A 150 10.33 -9.62 11.52
CA LEU A 150 11.63 -10.20 11.28
C LEU A 150 11.53 -11.69 11.64
N SER A 151 12.07 -12.55 10.80
CA SER A 151 12.02 -13.99 10.96
C SER A 151 13.40 -14.59 10.74
N PHE A 152 13.70 -15.62 11.50
CA PHE A 152 14.96 -16.36 11.47
C PHE A 152 14.63 -17.84 11.23
N GLU A 153 15.55 -18.55 10.59
CA GLU A 153 15.52 -20.02 10.50
C GLU A 153 16.23 -20.66 11.70
#